data_AF-A0A7Y2XT13-F1
#
_entry.id   AF-A0A7Y2XT13-F1
#
_cell.length_a   1.000
_cell.length_b   1.000
_cell.length_c   1.000
_cell.angle_alpha   90.00
_cell.angle_beta   90.00
_cell.angle_gamma   90.00
#
_symmetry.space_group_name_H-M   'P 1'
#
loop_
_entity.id
_entity.type
_entity.pdbx_description
1 polymer ?
#
loop_
_entity_poly.entity_id
_entity_poly.type
_entity_poly.pdbx_seq_one_letter_code
_entity_poly.pdbx_strand_id
1 'polypeptide(L)'
;MKTFFSLKRASIFTLISAFMLCTSALAGDPLITSSFSGIWDQPEQESQGIILQIGEQAEDEKVGIAYWFTYGPDLQTSWYLGVGPVVGNQIDMVLYTASDIGFMADNLEGNEEVVPVGTLGLMFQNCNKGVATFAFDEVEGVIDAGEFPIKRISSIYRQRCSGGISDDSPKNGKPLQLEVRLYPVEEGGSGEGKAKFWERTDRSDFKVEVEDIADGDYTLRICADNEDPEVLVMEFAMPVVEGEGELEFRSPEIEDKLNLNFDPRGCKIELLAGDVVVLSTGDEVLSEKTPGKPDDDGDDEEGIEIEADFTNTGVIEGAKGEAEYEMDADETEFSVKIKDVPAGFYGVEVAGLEEGQIEVVEDDGKLEGKIKFTDPQKTDTEELDFVPLGQIIEIRPVPADPADPLPAVILEVIFPSE
;
A
#
# COMPACT_ATOMS: atom_id res chain seq x y z
N MET A 1 -15.99 34.38 80.35
CA MET A 1 -14.70 33.88 79.80
C MET A 1 -15.05 32.59 79.05
N LYS A 2 -15.51 32.67 77.78
CA LYS A 2 -14.74 32.40 76.54
C LYS A 2 -13.78 31.22 76.76
N THR A 3 -13.93 30.06 76.11
CA THR A 3 -13.77 29.92 74.65
C THR A 3 -14.46 28.70 74.04
N PHE A 4 -15.01 28.91 72.85
CA PHE A 4 -15.42 27.94 71.83
C PHE A 4 -14.24 27.10 71.33
N PHE A 5 -14.48 25.86 70.92
CA PHE A 5 -13.80 25.28 69.74
C PHE A 5 -14.80 24.49 68.89
N SER A 6 -14.78 24.81 67.62
CA SER A 6 -15.70 24.42 66.55
C SER A 6 -15.26 23.10 65.92
N LEU A 7 -16.17 22.11 65.84
CA LEU A 7 -15.99 20.94 64.97
C LEU A 7 -16.37 21.34 63.54
N LYS A 8 -15.37 21.53 62.68
CA LYS A 8 -15.57 21.69 61.24
C LYS A 8 -16.02 20.36 60.62
N ARG A 9 -17.14 20.41 59.89
CA ARG A 9 -17.58 19.38 58.94
C ARG A 9 -16.53 19.24 57.83
N ALA A 10 -15.96 18.05 57.67
CA ALA A 10 -15.19 17.70 56.49
C ALA A 10 -16.16 17.20 55.42
N SER A 11 -16.39 18.00 54.39
CA SER A 11 -17.05 17.56 53.16
C SER A 11 -16.09 16.68 52.37
N ILE A 12 -16.48 15.42 52.16
CA ILE A 12 -15.82 14.50 51.23
C ILE A 12 -16.22 14.94 49.82
N PHE A 13 -15.30 15.58 49.11
CA PHE A 13 -15.41 15.79 47.67
C PHE A 13 -14.98 14.48 46.99
N THR A 14 -15.96 13.75 46.46
CA THR A 14 -15.71 12.57 45.64
C THR A 14 -15.15 13.05 44.29
N LEU A 15 -13.84 12.88 44.10
CA LEU A 15 -13.18 13.13 42.83
C LEU A 15 -13.57 11.98 41.89
N ILE A 16 -14.46 12.23 40.92
CA ILE A 16 -14.71 11.31 39.82
C ILE A 16 -13.49 11.41 38.90
N SER A 17 -12.56 10.48 39.05
CA SER A 17 -11.43 10.33 38.14
C SER A 17 -11.97 9.74 36.84
N ALA A 18 -12.14 10.57 35.82
CA ALA A 18 -12.37 10.09 34.46
C ALA A 18 -11.14 9.28 34.04
N PHE A 19 -11.27 7.96 34.03
CA PHE A 19 -10.35 7.09 33.30
C PHE A 19 -10.57 7.39 31.82
N MET A 20 -9.77 8.32 31.29
CA MET A 20 -9.51 8.40 29.87
C MET A 20 -8.76 7.10 29.54
N LEU A 21 -9.49 6.08 29.08
CA LEU A 21 -8.90 4.93 28.40
C LEU A 21 -8.23 5.52 27.16
N CYS A 22 -6.96 5.86 27.30
CA CYS A 22 -6.08 6.07 26.18
C CYS A 22 -5.90 4.66 25.61
N THR A 23 -6.79 4.27 24.70
CA THR A 23 -6.53 3.18 23.77
C THR A 23 -5.30 3.63 23.01
N SER A 24 -4.13 3.19 23.48
CA SER A 24 -2.97 3.15 22.62
C SER A 24 -3.41 2.28 21.46
N ALA A 25 -3.59 2.87 20.28
CA ALA A 25 -3.64 2.10 19.06
C ALA A 25 -2.41 1.21 19.11
N LEU A 26 -2.62 -0.09 19.31
CA LEU A 26 -1.57 -1.05 19.02
C LEU A 26 -1.44 -0.95 17.51
N ALA A 27 -0.48 -0.13 17.05
CA ALA A 27 -0.07 -0.16 15.66
C ALA A 27 0.24 -1.63 15.37
N GLY A 28 -0.49 -2.22 14.43
CA GLY A 28 -0.26 -3.59 14.02
C GLY A 28 1.18 -3.77 13.56
N ASP A 29 1.68 -5.00 13.61
CA ASP A 29 3.04 -5.32 13.15
C ASP A 29 3.24 -4.85 11.70
N PRO A 30 4.34 -4.14 11.35
CA PRO A 30 4.48 -3.57 10.02
C PRO A 30 4.66 -4.65 8.94
N LEU A 31 4.17 -4.39 7.74
CA LEU A 31 4.54 -5.19 6.57
C LEU A 31 5.95 -4.81 6.13
N ILE A 32 6.86 -5.77 6.00
CA ILE A 32 8.17 -5.50 5.40
C ILE A 32 8.00 -5.31 3.89
N THR A 33 8.30 -4.09 3.46
CA THR A 33 8.30 -3.65 2.07
C THR A 33 9.70 -3.28 1.63
N SER A 34 9.88 -2.99 0.34
CA SER A 34 11.13 -2.47 -0.22
C SER A 34 11.69 -1.27 0.57
N SER A 35 10.79 -0.50 1.21
CA SER A 35 11.07 0.68 2.01
C SER A 35 11.79 0.41 3.34
N PHE A 36 11.94 -0.85 3.77
CA PHE A 36 12.79 -1.25 4.89
C PHE A 36 14.28 -1.32 4.54
N SER A 37 14.62 -1.33 3.25
CA SER A 37 16.01 -1.29 2.77
C SER A 37 16.76 -0.06 3.31
N GLY A 38 17.99 -0.25 3.76
CA GLY A 38 18.80 0.83 4.33
C GLY A 38 19.84 0.34 5.34
N ILE A 39 20.39 1.28 6.10
CA ILE A 39 21.38 0.99 7.14
C ILE A 39 20.69 1.02 8.50
N TRP A 40 20.89 -0.06 9.25
CA TRP A 40 20.36 -0.32 10.58
C TRP A 40 21.53 -0.44 11.56
N ASP A 41 21.59 0.49 12.51
CA ASP A 41 22.59 0.56 13.57
C ASP A 41 22.28 -0.43 14.70
N GLN A 42 23.31 -0.91 15.38
CA GLN A 42 23.21 -1.61 16.66
C GLN A 42 23.49 -0.62 17.80
N PRO A 43 22.48 0.07 18.34
CA PRO A 43 22.70 1.26 19.16
C PRO A 43 23.37 0.97 20.51
N GLU A 44 23.44 -0.30 20.93
CA GLU A 44 24.09 -0.71 22.18
C GLU A 44 25.54 -1.19 21.96
N GLN A 45 25.98 -1.29 20.70
CA GLN A 45 27.30 -1.77 20.31
C GLN A 45 28.04 -0.71 19.51
N GLU A 46 29.33 -0.53 19.80
CA GLU A 46 30.12 0.50 19.12
C GLU A 46 30.44 0.08 17.68
N SER A 47 29.99 0.87 16.71
CA SER A 47 30.37 0.75 15.29
C SER A 47 30.02 -0.60 14.64
N GLN A 48 28.82 -1.13 14.94
CA GLN A 48 28.29 -2.37 14.37
C GLN A 48 26.89 -2.11 13.78
N GLY A 49 26.50 -2.88 12.77
CA GLY A 49 25.28 -2.59 12.04
C GLY A 49 24.99 -3.56 10.92
N ILE A 50 23.78 -3.43 10.39
CA ILE A 50 23.26 -4.25 9.30
C ILE A 50 22.93 -3.32 8.13
N ILE A 51 23.42 -3.65 6.95
CA ILE A 51 22.89 -3.10 5.70
C ILE A 51 21.85 -4.10 5.22
N LEU A 52 20.58 -3.70 5.20
CA LEU A 52 19.47 -4.52 4.75
C LEU A 52 19.04 -4.08 3.35
N GLN A 53 18.84 -5.05 2.49
CA GLN A 53 18.18 -4.90 1.20
C GLN A 53 17.02 -5.88 1.14
N ILE A 54 15.84 -5.37 0.85
CA ILE A 54 14.69 -6.17 0.43
C ILE A 54 14.76 -6.25 -1.09
N GLY A 55 14.90 -7.46 -1.60
CA GLY A 55 14.98 -7.75 -3.02
C GLY A 55 13.87 -8.72 -3.44
N GLU A 56 14.01 -9.17 -4.67
CA GLU A 56 13.11 -10.12 -5.32
C GLU A 56 13.91 -11.36 -5.72
N GLN A 57 13.39 -12.54 -5.41
CA GLN A 57 13.85 -13.83 -5.91
C GLN A 57 12.70 -14.45 -6.72
N ALA A 58 13.02 -15.31 -7.70
CA ALA A 58 12.12 -15.99 -8.63
C ALA A 58 10.59 -15.86 -8.38
N GLU A 59 9.82 -15.46 -9.40
CA GLU A 59 8.33 -15.38 -9.33
C GLU A 59 7.80 -14.42 -8.24
N ASP A 60 8.33 -13.19 -8.17
CA ASP A 60 7.84 -12.09 -7.31
C ASP A 60 7.94 -12.32 -5.78
N GLU A 61 8.75 -13.28 -5.32
CA GLU A 61 8.96 -13.54 -3.89
C GLU A 61 9.95 -12.55 -3.25
N LYS A 62 9.57 -11.98 -2.09
CA LYS A 62 10.43 -11.07 -1.33
C LYS A 62 11.55 -11.83 -0.61
N VAL A 63 12.79 -11.42 -0.86
CA VAL A 63 13.96 -11.94 -0.14
C VAL A 63 14.67 -10.83 0.63
N GLY A 64 15.02 -11.11 1.89
CA GLY A 64 15.84 -10.24 2.71
C GLY A 64 17.31 -10.59 2.57
N ILE A 65 18.14 -9.60 2.25
CA ILE A 65 19.60 -9.73 2.14
C ILE A 65 20.24 -8.76 3.13
N ALA A 66 20.97 -9.29 4.09
CA ALA A 66 21.64 -8.51 5.13
C ALA A 66 23.16 -8.65 5.04
N TYR A 67 23.88 -7.53 5.08
CA TYR A 67 25.30 -7.52 5.41
C TYR A 67 25.46 -7.05 6.84
N TRP A 68 25.84 -7.96 7.73
CA TRP A 68 26.05 -7.67 9.13
C TRP A 68 27.55 -7.41 9.40
N PHE A 69 27.89 -6.18 9.77
CA PHE A 69 29.24 -5.76 10.15
C PHE A 69 29.41 -5.83 11.67
N THR A 70 30.38 -6.61 12.13
CA THR A 70 30.62 -6.87 13.55
C THR A 70 32.12 -7.14 13.80
N TYR A 71 32.46 -7.66 14.97
CA TYR A 71 33.82 -8.01 15.37
C TYR A 71 33.90 -9.48 15.78
N GLY A 72 34.89 -10.18 15.26
CA GLY A 72 35.16 -11.57 15.61
C GLY A 72 35.82 -11.74 17.00
N PRO A 73 35.98 -12.98 17.47
CA PRO A 73 36.69 -13.27 18.73
C PRO A 73 38.14 -12.76 18.76
N ASP A 74 38.73 -12.50 17.61
CA ASP A 74 40.07 -11.94 17.42
C ASP A 74 40.11 -10.39 17.47
N LEU A 75 38.96 -9.76 17.75
CA LEU A 75 38.76 -8.31 17.80
C LEU A 75 39.00 -7.61 16.44
N GLN A 76 39.03 -8.37 15.34
CA GLN A 76 39.07 -7.81 13.99
C GLN A 76 37.65 -7.68 13.43
N THR A 77 37.50 -6.81 12.43
CA THR A 77 36.23 -6.66 11.72
C THR A 77 35.86 -7.96 11.02
N SER A 78 34.64 -8.42 11.24
CA SER A 78 34.03 -9.54 10.54
C SER A 78 32.76 -9.07 9.86
N TRP A 79 32.40 -9.74 8.78
CA TRP A 79 31.12 -9.50 8.11
C TRP A 79 30.46 -10.83 7.79
N TYR A 80 29.14 -10.86 7.92
CA TYR A 80 28.30 -12.00 7.59
C TYR A 80 27.26 -11.59 6.55
N LEU A 81 26.95 -12.50 5.64
CA LEU A 81 25.87 -12.37 4.69
C LEU A 81 24.66 -13.15 5.21
N GLY A 82 23.57 -12.48 5.53
CA GLY A 82 22.27 -13.09 5.82
C GLY A 82 21.39 -13.12 4.59
N VAL A 83 20.77 -14.26 4.28
CA VAL A 83 19.75 -14.38 3.24
C VAL A 83 18.59 -15.22 3.76
N GLY A 84 17.35 -14.75 3.58
CA GLY A 84 16.16 -15.46 4.01
C GLY A 84 14.85 -14.87 3.51
N PRO A 85 13.74 -15.63 3.60
CA PRO A 85 12.40 -15.18 3.20
C PRO A 85 11.89 -14.06 4.12
N VAL A 86 11.03 -13.22 3.57
CA VAL A 86 10.38 -12.11 4.28
C VAL A 86 8.92 -12.48 4.53
N VAL A 87 8.53 -12.59 5.81
CA VAL A 87 7.15 -12.96 6.21
C VAL A 87 6.63 -11.95 7.23
N GLY A 88 5.59 -11.20 6.87
CA GLY A 88 5.01 -10.16 7.72
C GLY A 88 6.05 -9.11 8.15
N ASN A 89 6.32 -9.05 9.46
CA ASN A 89 7.32 -8.17 10.07
C ASN A 89 8.66 -8.86 10.41
N GLN A 90 8.88 -10.09 9.92
CA GLN A 90 10.05 -10.91 10.24
C GLN A 90 10.83 -11.33 8.99
N ILE A 91 12.14 -11.48 9.15
CA ILE A 91 13.03 -12.11 8.16
C ILE A 91 13.88 -13.16 8.89
N ASP A 92 13.74 -14.41 8.49
CA ASP A 92 14.52 -15.52 9.05
C ASP A 92 15.64 -15.92 8.10
N MET A 93 16.86 -15.49 8.43
CA MET A 93 18.01 -15.60 7.54
C MET A 93 18.97 -16.71 7.95
N VAL A 94 19.54 -17.38 6.95
CA VAL A 94 20.77 -18.16 7.11
C VAL A 94 21.96 -17.21 7.00
N LEU A 95 22.88 -17.26 7.95
CA LEU A 95 24.14 -16.52 7.93
C LEU A 95 25.22 -17.31 7.22
N TYR A 96 25.93 -16.64 6.33
CA TYR A 96 27.07 -17.16 5.59
C TYR A 96 28.33 -16.36 5.90
N THR A 97 29.46 -17.04 5.86
CA THR A 97 30.78 -16.42 5.81
C THR A 97 31.54 -16.90 4.59
N ALA A 98 32.53 -16.12 4.16
CA ALA A 98 33.44 -16.49 3.09
C ALA A 98 34.89 -16.39 3.58
N SER A 99 35.66 -17.46 3.43
CA SER A 99 37.08 -17.53 3.81
C SER A 99 37.96 -17.98 2.64
N ASP A 100 39.28 -17.89 2.79
CA ASP A 100 40.28 -18.47 1.87
C ASP A 100 40.23 -18.04 0.38
N ILE A 101 39.39 -17.06 0.01
CA ILE A 101 39.34 -16.44 -1.31
C ILE A 101 40.42 -15.35 -1.42
N GLY A 102 41.30 -15.48 -2.42
CA GLY A 102 42.33 -14.48 -2.71
C GLY A 102 41.75 -13.16 -3.24
N PHE A 103 42.46 -12.06 -3.01
CA PHE A 103 42.09 -10.76 -3.58
C PHE A 103 42.04 -10.83 -5.12
N MET A 104 40.88 -10.53 -5.70
CA MET A 104 40.63 -10.65 -7.15
C MET A 104 40.92 -12.04 -7.71
N ALA A 105 40.66 -13.11 -6.93
CA ALA A 105 40.78 -14.48 -7.41
C ALA A 105 39.86 -14.75 -8.62
N ASP A 106 40.29 -15.67 -9.49
CA ASP A 106 39.48 -16.12 -10.61
C ASP A 106 38.17 -16.76 -10.10
N ASN A 107 37.06 -16.51 -10.81
CA ASN A 107 35.79 -17.16 -10.51
C ASN A 107 35.85 -18.63 -10.94
N LEU A 108 36.11 -19.52 -9.99
CA LEU A 108 36.08 -20.96 -10.19
C LEU A 108 34.64 -21.48 -10.05
N GLU A 109 34.35 -22.60 -10.69
CA GLU A 109 33.04 -23.23 -10.60
C GLU A 109 32.80 -23.76 -9.17
N GLY A 110 31.66 -23.39 -8.58
CA GLY A 110 31.29 -23.75 -7.21
C GLY A 110 31.35 -22.58 -6.22
N ASN A 111 30.94 -22.83 -4.98
CA ASN A 111 30.91 -21.86 -3.88
C ASN A 111 31.40 -22.49 -2.56
N GLU A 112 32.34 -23.44 -2.64
CA GLU A 112 32.84 -24.20 -1.48
C GLU A 112 33.40 -23.32 -0.36
N GLU A 113 33.88 -22.12 -0.72
CA GLU A 113 34.44 -21.14 0.21
C GLU A 113 33.38 -20.26 0.91
N VAL A 114 32.11 -20.38 0.52
CA VAL A 114 30.98 -19.69 1.16
C VAL A 114 30.17 -20.73 1.93
N VAL A 115 30.26 -20.67 3.26
CA VAL A 115 29.65 -21.69 4.13
C VAL A 115 28.62 -21.08 5.06
N PRO A 116 27.50 -21.77 5.34
CA PRO A 116 26.58 -21.37 6.38
C PRO A 116 27.26 -21.51 7.75
N VAL A 117 26.99 -20.56 8.65
CA VAL A 117 27.62 -20.48 9.98
C VAL A 117 26.62 -20.22 11.11
N GLY A 118 25.32 -20.09 10.79
CA GLY A 118 24.29 -19.82 11.77
C GLY A 118 23.05 -19.17 11.18
N THR A 119 22.29 -18.48 12.04
CA THR A 119 21.04 -17.82 11.69
C THR A 119 20.99 -16.39 12.21
N LEU A 120 20.25 -15.54 11.50
CA LEU A 120 19.91 -14.17 11.89
C LEU A 120 18.41 -13.94 11.67
N GLY A 121 17.65 -13.77 12.74
CA GLY A 121 16.25 -13.36 12.68
C GLY A 121 16.14 -11.85 12.88
N LEU A 122 15.50 -11.15 11.96
CA LEU A 122 15.18 -9.72 12.09
C LEU A 122 13.68 -9.56 12.30
N MET A 123 13.27 -8.90 13.38
CA MET A 123 11.86 -8.60 13.68
C MET A 123 11.66 -7.10 13.82
N PHE A 124 10.80 -6.52 12.98
CA PHE A 124 10.57 -5.07 12.94
C PHE A 124 9.36 -4.68 13.77
N GLN A 125 9.53 -3.64 14.59
CA GLN A 125 8.45 -3.02 15.37
C GLN A 125 7.80 -1.87 14.61
N ASN A 126 8.55 -1.23 13.71
CA ASN A 126 8.13 -0.17 12.80
C ASN A 126 9.27 0.13 11.82
N CYS A 127 9.05 1.10 10.93
CA CYS A 127 10.02 1.59 9.96
C CYS A 127 11.38 2.08 10.50
N ASN A 128 11.55 2.24 11.83
CA ASN A 128 12.74 2.80 12.43
C ASN A 128 13.37 1.94 13.54
N LYS A 129 12.70 0.87 13.99
CA LYS A 129 13.12 0.04 15.11
C LYS A 129 12.78 -1.43 14.90
N GLY A 130 13.64 -2.29 15.41
CA GLY A 130 13.41 -3.72 15.46
C GLY A 130 14.34 -4.38 16.47
N VAL A 131 14.33 -5.71 16.46
CA VAL A 131 15.25 -6.56 17.21
C VAL A 131 15.85 -7.56 16.24
N ALA A 132 17.16 -7.80 16.38
CA ALA A 132 17.84 -8.88 15.70
C ALA A 132 18.18 -9.97 16.72
N THR A 133 17.99 -11.22 16.33
CA THR A 133 18.36 -12.42 17.09
C THR A 133 19.35 -13.21 16.26
N PHE A 134 20.41 -13.71 16.87
CA PHE A 134 21.41 -14.50 16.17
C PHE A 134 21.77 -15.76 16.94
N ALA A 135 22.18 -16.78 16.20
CA ALA A 135 22.77 -18.00 16.74
C ALA A 135 23.80 -18.54 15.75
N PHE A 136 25.05 -18.69 16.18
CA PHE A 136 26.08 -19.36 15.40
C PHE A 136 26.04 -20.87 15.64
N ASP A 137 26.43 -21.63 14.63
CA ASP A 137 26.56 -23.08 14.73
C ASP A 137 27.53 -23.47 15.85
N GLU A 138 27.28 -24.62 16.47
CA GLU A 138 28.07 -25.09 17.60
C GLU A 138 29.54 -25.29 17.20
N VAL A 139 30.44 -24.51 17.82
CA VAL A 139 31.89 -24.68 17.69
C VAL A 139 32.45 -25.10 19.05
N GLU A 140 33.06 -26.28 19.11
CA GLU A 140 33.66 -26.84 20.34
C GLU A 140 32.71 -26.94 21.55
N GLY A 141 31.41 -27.18 21.34
CA GLY A 141 30.44 -27.31 22.44
C GLY A 141 29.83 -25.99 22.91
N VAL A 142 30.15 -24.88 22.24
CA VAL A 142 29.63 -23.55 22.55
C VAL A 142 28.80 -23.06 21.38
N ILE A 143 27.54 -22.71 21.68
CA ILE A 143 26.67 -21.95 20.79
C ILE A 143 26.78 -20.50 21.24
N ASP A 144 27.23 -19.63 20.34
CA ASP A 144 27.19 -18.19 20.58
C ASP A 144 25.88 -17.65 20.00
N ALA A 145 25.00 -17.19 20.88
CA ALA A 145 23.68 -16.73 20.53
C ALA A 145 23.28 -15.53 21.40
N GLY A 146 22.48 -14.65 20.83
CA GLY A 146 22.05 -13.44 21.52
C GLY A 146 21.03 -12.65 20.73
N GLU A 147 20.69 -11.49 21.28
CA GLU A 147 19.81 -10.53 20.66
C GLU A 147 20.37 -9.11 20.85
N PHE A 148 20.04 -8.23 19.91
CA PHE A 148 20.35 -6.81 20.02
C PHE A 148 19.26 -5.97 19.35
N PRO A 149 18.94 -4.77 19.89
CA PRO A 149 18.05 -3.85 19.20
C PRO A 149 18.68 -3.36 17.90
N ILE A 150 17.87 -3.05 16.90
CA ILE A 150 18.30 -2.38 15.67
C ILE A 150 17.55 -1.07 15.49
N LYS A 151 18.26 -0.06 14.97
CA LYS A 151 17.70 1.27 14.72
C LYS A 151 18.07 1.77 13.33
N ARG A 152 17.08 2.17 12.56
CA ARG A 152 17.34 2.74 11.22
C ARG A 152 18.08 4.08 11.32
N ILE A 153 19.13 4.23 10.53
CA ILE A 153 19.91 5.48 10.43
C ILE A 153 19.94 6.07 9.01
N SER A 154 19.56 5.29 8.01
CA SER A 154 19.37 5.78 6.65
C SER A 154 18.20 5.08 5.95
N SER A 155 17.60 5.81 5.02
CA SER A 155 16.61 5.29 4.08
C SER A 155 17.04 5.59 2.65
N ILE A 156 16.43 4.90 1.70
CA ILE A 156 16.54 5.26 0.29
C ILE A 156 15.87 6.63 0.08
N TYR A 157 16.52 7.49 -0.69
CA TYR A 157 16.04 8.86 -0.92
C TYR A 157 14.68 8.85 -1.65
N ARG A 158 13.70 9.59 -1.13
CA ARG A 158 12.30 9.66 -1.61
C ARG A 158 11.55 8.32 -1.59
N GLN A 159 11.99 7.38 -0.76
CA GLN A 159 11.23 6.19 -0.45
C GLN A 159 10.69 6.35 0.97
N ARG A 160 9.37 6.54 1.09
CA ARG A 160 8.69 6.64 2.38
C ARG A 160 8.40 5.23 2.87
N CYS A 161 8.59 5.01 4.17
CA CYS A 161 8.19 3.79 4.83
C CYS A 161 6.97 4.13 5.69
N SER A 162 5.82 3.60 5.31
CA SER A 162 4.60 3.59 6.12
C SER A 162 4.51 2.33 6.98
N GLY A 163 5.15 1.23 6.56
CA GLY A 163 4.97 -0.07 7.19
C GLY A 163 3.66 -0.75 6.80
N GLY A 164 3.01 -0.25 5.74
CA GLY A 164 1.87 -0.90 5.10
C GLY A 164 2.14 -1.20 3.62
N ILE A 165 1.17 -1.83 2.97
CA ILE A 165 1.30 -2.37 1.62
C ILE A 165 1.62 -1.32 0.55
N SER A 166 1.17 -0.07 0.73
CA SER A 166 1.34 0.99 -0.29
C SER A 166 2.81 1.37 -0.52
N ASP A 167 3.72 0.94 0.37
CA ASP A 167 5.16 1.18 0.20
C ASP A 167 5.76 0.40 -0.99
N ASP A 168 5.10 -0.66 -1.46
CA ASP A 168 5.49 -1.45 -2.63
C ASP A 168 4.66 -1.15 -3.88
N SER A 169 3.67 -0.24 -3.80
CA SER A 169 2.86 0.12 -4.95
C SER A 169 3.72 0.69 -6.09
N PRO A 170 3.55 0.22 -7.33
CA PRO A 170 4.35 0.69 -8.45
C PRO A 170 4.18 2.20 -8.69
N LYS A 171 5.29 2.92 -8.87
CA LYS A 171 5.25 4.39 -9.03
C LYS A 171 4.43 4.90 -10.22
N ASN A 172 4.31 4.07 -11.26
CA ASN A 172 3.53 4.34 -12.46
C ASN A 172 2.48 3.23 -12.67
N GLY A 173 2.09 2.55 -11.60
CA GLY A 173 1.03 1.55 -11.68
C GLY A 173 -0.28 2.23 -12.08
N LYS A 174 -1.04 1.60 -12.97
CA LYS A 174 -2.44 1.98 -13.14
C LYS A 174 -3.12 1.78 -11.78
N PRO A 175 -4.00 2.69 -11.34
CA PRO A 175 -4.80 2.42 -10.18
C PRO A 175 -5.56 1.11 -10.35
N LEU A 176 -5.81 0.42 -9.25
CA LEU A 176 -6.41 -0.91 -9.25
C LEU A 176 -7.58 -0.88 -8.28
N GLN A 177 -8.74 -1.34 -8.74
CA GLN A 177 -9.93 -1.57 -7.92
C GLN A 177 -10.35 -3.02 -8.06
N LEU A 178 -10.42 -3.74 -6.95
CA LEU A 178 -10.82 -5.14 -6.88
C LEU A 178 -11.99 -5.28 -5.92
N GLU A 179 -12.88 -6.21 -6.24
CA GLU A 179 -14.06 -6.49 -5.44
C GLU A 179 -14.38 -7.98 -5.41
N VAL A 180 -14.81 -8.47 -4.25
CA VAL A 180 -15.34 -9.83 -4.09
C VAL A 180 -16.51 -9.84 -3.12
N ARG A 181 -17.54 -10.65 -3.41
CA ARG A 181 -18.70 -10.84 -2.52
C ARG A 181 -18.47 -12.01 -1.56
N LEU A 182 -19.00 -11.88 -0.36
CA LEU A 182 -19.06 -12.94 0.65
C LEU A 182 -20.51 -13.42 0.74
N TYR A 183 -20.70 -14.73 0.60
CA TYR A 183 -22.02 -15.35 0.63
C TYR A 183 -22.19 -16.25 1.86
N PRO A 184 -23.44 -16.47 2.32
CA PRO A 184 -23.74 -17.46 3.33
C PRO A 184 -23.21 -18.84 2.96
N VAL A 185 -22.46 -19.46 3.88
CA VAL A 185 -21.93 -20.82 3.65
C VAL A 185 -23.03 -21.89 3.76
N GLU A 186 -24.09 -21.61 4.52
CA GLU A 186 -25.24 -22.49 4.64
C GLU A 186 -26.30 -22.16 3.58
N GLU A 187 -26.84 -23.20 2.92
CA GLU A 187 -27.91 -23.04 1.94
C GLU A 187 -29.15 -22.40 2.58
N GLY A 188 -29.52 -21.20 2.10
CA GLY A 188 -30.63 -20.43 2.67
C GLY A 188 -30.27 -19.61 3.91
N GLY A 189 -28.98 -19.47 4.23
CA GLY A 189 -28.49 -18.49 5.19
C GLY A 189 -28.84 -17.05 4.76
N SER A 190 -28.93 -16.15 5.73
CA SER A 190 -29.12 -14.72 5.50
C SER A 190 -27.81 -13.97 5.65
N GLY A 191 -27.79 -12.74 5.14
CA GLY A 191 -26.65 -11.86 5.18
C GLY A 191 -25.80 -11.94 3.93
N GLU A 192 -25.15 -10.85 3.63
CA GLU A 192 -24.21 -10.74 2.53
C GLU A 192 -23.04 -9.89 2.96
N GLY A 193 -21.93 -10.02 2.25
CA GLY A 193 -20.76 -9.22 2.50
C GLY A 193 -20.05 -8.84 1.24
N LYS A 194 -19.22 -7.83 1.36
CA LYS A 194 -18.50 -7.22 0.25
C LYS A 194 -17.12 -6.81 0.73
N ALA A 195 -16.10 -7.21 -0.01
CA ALA A 195 -14.73 -6.78 0.22
C ALA A 195 -14.24 -6.02 -1.01
N LYS A 196 -13.68 -4.83 -0.79
CA LYS A 196 -13.15 -3.96 -1.84
C LYS A 196 -11.70 -3.58 -1.51
N PHE A 197 -10.83 -3.63 -2.51
CA PHE A 197 -9.44 -3.19 -2.42
C PHE A 197 -9.16 -2.14 -3.49
N TRP A 198 -8.56 -1.03 -3.09
CA TRP A 198 -8.12 0.02 -3.99
C TRP A 198 -6.63 0.26 -3.80
N GLU A 199 -5.88 0.34 -4.89
CA GLU A 199 -4.47 0.66 -4.89
C GLU A 199 -4.18 1.79 -5.88
N ARG A 200 -3.39 2.76 -5.42
CA ARG A 200 -2.81 3.86 -6.20
C ARG A 200 -1.34 3.99 -5.84
N THR A 201 -0.61 4.76 -6.63
CA THR A 201 0.84 5.00 -6.45
C THR A 201 1.26 5.42 -5.04
N ASP A 202 0.43 6.19 -4.34
CA ASP A 202 0.75 6.75 -3.02
C ASP A 202 -0.05 6.13 -1.88
N ARG A 203 -0.98 5.21 -2.20
CA ARG A 203 -2.03 4.83 -1.27
C ARG A 203 -2.76 3.54 -1.60
N SER A 204 -3.14 2.78 -0.57
CA SER A 204 -4.02 1.63 -0.67
C SER A 204 -5.12 1.70 0.38
N ASP A 205 -6.32 1.26 0.02
CA ASP A 205 -7.49 1.13 0.89
C ASP A 205 -8.03 -0.30 0.76
N PHE A 206 -8.50 -0.85 1.87
CA PHE A 206 -9.20 -2.13 1.88
C PHE A 206 -10.40 -2.01 2.82
N LYS A 207 -11.57 -2.42 2.35
CA LYS A 207 -12.82 -2.32 3.10
C LYS A 207 -13.54 -3.65 3.05
N VAL A 208 -14.08 -4.06 4.20
CA VAL A 208 -15.03 -5.18 4.26
C VAL A 208 -16.29 -4.72 4.96
N GLU A 209 -17.42 -4.90 4.30
CA GLU A 209 -18.77 -4.61 4.78
C GLU A 209 -19.58 -5.90 4.81
N VAL A 210 -20.47 -6.02 5.80
CA VAL A 210 -21.45 -7.10 5.90
C VAL A 210 -22.79 -6.53 6.32
N GLU A 211 -23.87 -7.04 5.74
CA GLU A 211 -25.24 -6.60 6.01
C GLU A 211 -26.19 -7.80 6.15
N ASP A 212 -27.42 -7.52 6.58
CA ASP A 212 -28.49 -8.52 6.78
C ASP A 212 -28.10 -9.72 7.67
N ILE A 213 -27.15 -9.48 8.58
CA ILE A 213 -26.63 -10.45 9.54
C ILE A 213 -27.06 -10.10 10.96
N ALA A 214 -27.15 -11.07 11.87
CA ALA A 214 -27.59 -10.80 13.24
C ALA A 214 -26.54 -10.00 14.03
N ASP A 215 -26.98 -9.00 14.81
CA ASP A 215 -26.12 -8.28 15.76
C ASP A 215 -25.28 -9.23 16.63
N GLY A 216 -24.00 -8.92 16.77
CA GLY A 216 -23.08 -9.76 17.51
C GLY A 216 -21.61 -9.39 17.29
N ASP A 217 -20.74 -10.11 18.00
CA ASP A 217 -19.30 -10.02 17.82
C ASP A 217 -18.86 -11.09 16.82
N TYR A 218 -18.30 -10.66 15.68
CA TYR A 218 -17.76 -11.55 14.66
C TYR A 218 -16.24 -11.43 14.57
N THR A 219 -15.63 -12.40 13.90
CA THR A 219 -14.22 -12.34 13.52
C THR A 219 -14.11 -12.38 12.01
N LEU A 220 -13.57 -11.32 11.42
CA LEU A 220 -13.16 -11.28 10.02
C LEU A 220 -11.80 -11.98 9.90
N ARG A 221 -11.70 -12.99 9.05
CA ARG A 221 -10.48 -13.70 8.72
C ARG A 221 -10.09 -13.44 7.27
N ILE A 222 -8.85 -13.03 7.06
CA ILE A 222 -8.26 -12.75 5.74
C ILE A 222 -7.17 -13.78 5.46
N CYS A 223 -7.13 -14.27 4.22
CA CYS A 223 -6.32 -15.41 3.79
C CYS A 223 -6.70 -16.70 4.53
N ALA A 224 -8.01 -16.89 4.75
CA ALA A 224 -8.56 -18.09 5.35
C ALA A 224 -8.19 -19.33 4.50
N ASP A 225 -7.75 -20.41 5.12
CA ASP A 225 -7.30 -21.64 4.45
C ASP A 225 -6.05 -21.51 3.56
N ASN A 226 -5.17 -20.52 3.79
CA ASN A 226 -3.90 -20.50 3.06
C ASN A 226 -3.02 -21.70 3.45
N GLU A 227 -2.69 -22.55 2.46
CA GLU A 227 -1.76 -23.68 2.64
C GLU A 227 -0.29 -23.23 2.59
N ASP A 228 -0.04 -22.01 2.12
CA ASP A 228 1.27 -21.39 2.10
C ASP A 228 1.68 -20.93 3.51
N PRO A 229 2.70 -21.55 4.14
CA PRO A 229 3.16 -21.15 5.47
C PRO A 229 3.75 -19.74 5.51
N GLU A 230 4.05 -19.12 4.36
CA GLU A 230 4.60 -17.76 4.27
C GLU A 230 3.53 -16.67 4.31
N VAL A 231 2.25 -17.03 4.10
CA VAL A 231 1.14 -16.07 4.18
C VAL A 231 0.44 -16.19 5.53
N LEU A 232 0.45 -15.10 6.29
CA LEU A 232 -0.18 -15.04 7.60
C LEU A 232 -1.69 -14.88 7.48
N VAL A 233 -2.43 -15.72 8.21
CA VAL A 233 -3.88 -15.55 8.41
C VAL A 233 -4.11 -14.38 9.35
N MET A 234 -4.84 -13.36 8.89
CA MET A 234 -5.15 -12.18 9.69
C MET A 234 -6.55 -12.28 10.27
N GLU A 235 -6.71 -11.94 11.55
CA GLU A 235 -8.01 -11.96 12.25
C GLU A 235 -8.32 -10.61 12.89
N PHE A 236 -9.52 -10.10 12.65
CA PHE A 236 -10.00 -8.82 13.17
C PHE A 236 -11.38 -8.98 13.80
N ALA A 237 -11.58 -8.33 14.95
CA ALA A 237 -12.90 -8.27 15.56
C ALA A 237 -13.80 -7.32 14.74
N MET A 238 -14.95 -7.82 14.29
CA MET A 238 -15.94 -7.06 13.53
C MET A 238 -17.25 -7.06 14.31
N PRO A 239 -17.56 -5.99 15.07
CA PRO A 239 -18.86 -5.87 15.71
C PRO A 239 -19.93 -5.57 14.65
N VAL A 240 -21.05 -6.28 14.73
CA VAL A 240 -22.24 -6.05 13.91
C VAL A 240 -23.33 -5.42 14.78
N VAL A 241 -23.88 -4.30 14.33
CA VAL A 241 -24.91 -3.53 15.02
C VAL A 241 -25.97 -3.09 14.03
N GLU A 242 -27.25 -3.24 14.38
CA GLU A 242 -28.37 -2.92 13.49
C GLU A 242 -28.33 -3.70 12.16
N GLY A 243 -27.72 -4.88 12.18
CA GLY A 243 -27.58 -5.75 11.02
C GLY A 243 -26.36 -5.49 10.13
N GLU A 244 -25.54 -4.48 10.45
CA GLU A 244 -24.42 -4.03 9.63
C GLU A 244 -23.08 -4.12 10.39
N GLY A 245 -22.02 -4.50 9.69
CA GLY A 245 -20.65 -4.53 10.20
C GLY A 245 -19.65 -4.05 9.15
N GLU A 246 -18.64 -3.30 9.59
CA GLU A 246 -17.67 -2.69 8.69
C GLU A 246 -16.26 -2.68 9.30
N LEU A 247 -15.24 -2.92 8.47
CA LEU A 247 -13.84 -2.64 8.78
C LEU A 247 -13.18 -1.93 7.60
N GLU A 248 -12.52 -0.81 7.90
CA GLU A 248 -11.74 -0.04 6.93
C GLU A 248 -10.26 -0.05 7.28
N PHE A 249 -9.43 -0.31 6.27
CA PHE A 249 -7.98 -0.37 6.35
C PHE A 249 -7.36 0.60 5.35
N ARG A 250 -6.20 1.14 5.72
CA ARG A 250 -5.49 2.17 4.97
C ARG A 250 -3.98 2.01 5.06
N SER A 251 -3.30 2.15 3.93
CA SER A 251 -1.86 2.39 3.86
C SER A 251 -1.58 3.61 2.97
N PRO A 252 -0.80 4.62 3.42
CA PRO A 252 -0.32 4.81 4.78
C PRO A 252 -1.45 4.97 5.82
N GLU A 253 -1.22 4.55 7.06
CA GLU A 253 -2.19 4.66 8.15
C GLU A 253 -2.68 6.10 8.37
N ILE A 254 -3.98 6.26 8.61
CA ILE A 254 -4.62 7.54 8.98
C ILE A 254 -5.48 7.37 10.23
N GLU A 255 -5.90 8.48 10.82
CA GLU A 255 -6.86 8.46 11.93
C GLU A 255 -8.17 7.80 11.47
N ASP A 256 -8.79 7.02 12.37
CA ASP A 256 -10.07 6.31 12.17
C ASP A 256 -10.08 5.11 11.20
N LYS A 257 -8.94 4.73 10.60
CA LYS A 257 -8.80 3.49 9.83
C LYS A 257 -7.71 2.59 10.40
N LEU A 258 -7.85 1.28 10.23
CA LEU A 258 -6.80 0.33 10.60
C LEU A 258 -5.62 0.42 9.62
N ASN A 259 -4.41 0.13 10.07
CA ASN A 259 -3.26 0.08 9.15
C ASN A 259 -3.39 -1.13 8.20
N LEU A 260 -3.26 -0.90 6.90
CA LEU A 260 -3.24 -1.98 5.89
C LEU A 260 -1.81 -2.52 5.73
N ASN A 261 -1.45 -3.44 6.62
CA ASN A 261 -0.14 -4.08 6.75
C ASN A 261 -0.12 -5.55 6.33
N PHE A 262 -1.03 -5.93 5.43
CA PHE A 262 -1.13 -7.26 4.82
C PHE A 262 -1.62 -7.10 3.38
N ASP A 263 -1.44 -8.13 2.56
CA ASP A 263 -1.99 -8.17 1.21
C ASP A 263 -3.29 -8.98 1.17
N PRO A 264 -4.46 -8.36 0.91
CA PRO A 264 -5.73 -9.06 0.82
C PRO A 264 -5.96 -9.71 -0.55
N ARG A 265 -5.12 -9.46 -1.55
CA ARG A 265 -5.28 -9.99 -2.90
C ARG A 265 -5.01 -11.49 -2.95
N GLY A 266 -5.74 -12.20 -3.82
CA GLY A 266 -5.61 -13.65 -3.93
C GLY A 266 -6.03 -14.42 -2.66
N CYS A 267 -6.54 -13.75 -1.64
CA CYS A 267 -6.88 -14.36 -0.37
C CYS A 267 -8.38 -14.65 -0.27
N LYS A 268 -8.71 -15.82 0.29
CA LYS A 268 -10.06 -16.15 0.74
C LYS A 268 -10.39 -15.35 1.99
N ILE A 269 -11.59 -14.78 2.03
CA ILE A 269 -12.07 -13.94 3.15
C ILE A 269 -13.28 -14.62 3.78
N GLU A 270 -13.28 -14.73 5.10
CA GLU A 270 -14.34 -15.38 5.88
C GLU A 270 -14.79 -14.49 7.04
N LEU A 271 -16.09 -14.52 7.32
CA LEU A 271 -16.66 -13.98 8.56
C LEU A 271 -17.07 -15.13 9.47
N LEU A 272 -16.67 -15.08 10.74
CA LEU A 272 -16.93 -16.13 11.72
C LEU A 272 -17.79 -15.62 12.88
N ALA A 273 -18.79 -16.41 13.26
CA ALA A 273 -19.53 -16.29 14.52
C ALA A 273 -18.94 -17.28 15.54
N GLY A 274 -18.02 -16.82 16.38
CA GLY A 274 -17.19 -17.73 17.19
C GLY A 274 -16.27 -18.54 16.27
N ASP A 275 -16.36 -19.87 16.31
CA ASP A 275 -15.56 -20.77 15.47
C ASP A 275 -16.28 -21.21 14.17
N VAL A 276 -17.47 -20.70 13.91
CA VAL A 276 -18.30 -21.10 12.76
C VAL A 276 -18.22 -20.03 11.67
N VAL A 277 -17.75 -20.41 10.49
CA VAL A 277 -17.82 -19.55 9.29
C VAL A 277 -19.28 -19.34 8.93
N VAL A 278 -19.70 -18.09 8.78
CA VAL A 278 -21.07 -17.69 8.42
C VAL A 278 -21.14 -17.10 7.01
N LEU A 279 -20.15 -16.28 6.63
CA LEU A 279 -20.00 -15.75 5.28
C LEU A 279 -18.60 -16.10 4.74
N SER A 280 -18.49 -16.37 3.44
CA SER A 280 -17.22 -16.67 2.79
C SER A 280 -17.22 -16.21 1.33
N THR A 281 -16.06 -15.83 0.81
CA THR A 281 -15.86 -15.62 -0.64
C THR A 281 -15.90 -16.93 -1.43
N GLY A 282 -15.88 -18.09 -0.75
CA GLY A 282 -15.82 -19.39 -1.41
C GLY A 282 -14.48 -19.60 -2.11
N ASP A 283 -14.53 -19.92 -3.42
CA ASP A 283 -13.34 -20.06 -4.27
C ASP A 283 -12.93 -18.73 -4.93
N GLU A 284 -13.77 -17.68 -4.82
CA GLU A 284 -13.48 -16.36 -5.36
C GLU A 284 -12.54 -15.58 -4.42
N VAL A 285 -11.75 -14.68 -5.01
CA VAL A 285 -10.76 -13.86 -4.32
C VAL A 285 -10.70 -12.47 -4.95
N LEU A 286 -10.07 -11.52 -4.27
CA LEU A 286 -9.72 -10.23 -4.86
C LEU A 286 -8.68 -10.44 -5.97
N SER A 287 -9.13 -10.41 -7.21
CA SER A 287 -8.30 -10.53 -8.41
C SER A 287 -8.94 -9.76 -9.57
N GLU A 288 -8.11 -9.32 -10.53
CA GLU A 288 -8.62 -8.65 -11.73
C GLU A 288 -9.60 -9.57 -12.48
N LYS A 289 -10.81 -9.07 -12.75
CA LYS A 289 -11.79 -9.80 -13.54
C LYS A 289 -11.36 -9.79 -15.01
N THR A 290 -11.49 -10.94 -15.68
CA THR A 290 -11.26 -10.99 -17.13
C THR A 290 -12.41 -10.28 -17.85
N PRO A 291 -12.18 -9.39 -18.84
CA PRO A 291 -13.25 -8.68 -19.55
C PRO A 291 -14.20 -9.68 -20.21
N GLY A 292 -15.38 -9.89 -19.62
CA GLY A 292 -16.20 -11.04 -19.98
C GLY A 292 -17.56 -11.11 -19.29
N LYS A 293 -18.52 -10.39 -19.88
CA LYS A 293 -19.96 -10.36 -19.58
C LYS A 293 -20.31 -9.74 -18.21
N PRO A 294 -21.09 -8.64 -18.18
CA PRO A 294 -21.49 -8.00 -16.94
C PRO A 294 -22.33 -9.00 -16.12
N ASP A 295 -22.00 -9.10 -14.84
CA ASP A 295 -22.88 -9.74 -13.86
C ASP A 295 -24.13 -8.85 -13.71
N ASP A 296 -25.30 -9.47 -13.83
CA ASP A 296 -26.63 -8.82 -13.98
C ASP A 296 -27.19 -8.32 -12.64
N ASP A 297 -26.33 -7.89 -11.72
CA ASP A 297 -26.71 -7.47 -10.37
C ASP A 297 -26.36 -5.99 -10.19
N GLY A 298 -27.33 -5.14 -10.52
CA GLY A 298 -27.24 -3.68 -10.49
C GLY A 298 -27.22 -3.09 -9.08
N ASP A 299 -26.12 -3.30 -8.36
CA ASP A 299 -25.72 -2.42 -7.27
C ASP A 299 -24.72 -1.39 -7.80
N ASP A 300 -24.93 -0.14 -7.43
CA ASP A 300 -24.08 0.99 -7.78
C ASP A 300 -22.62 0.67 -7.41
N GLU A 301 -21.81 0.33 -8.42
CA GLU A 301 -20.36 0.26 -8.27
C GLU A 301 -19.88 1.66 -7.89
N GLU A 302 -19.60 1.87 -6.60
CA GLU A 302 -18.91 3.07 -6.15
C GLU A 302 -17.50 3.08 -6.75
N GLY A 303 -17.40 3.65 -7.94
CA GLY A 303 -16.16 3.98 -8.59
C GLY A 303 -15.50 5.23 -7.97
N ILE A 304 -14.24 5.43 -8.31
CA ILE A 304 -13.52 6.66 -8.06
C ILE A 304 -13.93 7.66 -9.15
N GLU A 305 -14.38 8.84 -8.75
CA GLU A 305 -14.57 9.99 -9.64
C GLU A 305 -13.74 11.16 -9.12
N ILE A 306 -12.82 11.66 -9.96
CA ILE A 306 -11.94 12.79 -9.64
C ILE A 306 -12.04 13.80 -10.78
N GLU A 307 -12.45 15.02 -10.44
CA GLU A 307 -12.59 16.12 -11.39
C GLU A 307 -11.65 17.28 -11.05
N ALA A 308 -11.18 17.98 -12.08
CA ALA A 308 -10.42 19.21 -11.91
C ALA A 308 -10.68 20.22 -13.04
N ASP A 309 -11.00 21.45 -12.63
CA ASP A 309 -11.08 22.59 -13.53
C ASP A 309 -9.69 23.07 -13.97
N PHE A 310 -9.52 23.34 -15.26
CA PHE A 310 -8.29 23.93 -15.78
C PHE A 310 -8.18 25.43 -15.44
N THR A 311 -6.95 25.86 -15.17
CA THR A 311 -6.59 27.27 -15.08
C THR A 311 -6.29 27.82 -16.48
N ASN A 312 -6.97 28.89 -16.86
CA ASN A 312 -6.70 29.63 -18.11
C ASN A 312 -5.42 30.47 -17.99
N THR A 313 -4.47 30.26 -18.90
CA THR A 313 -3.17 30.94 -18.92
C THR A 313 -3.24 32.37 -19.46
N GLY A 314 -4.37 32.77 -20.05
CA GLY A 314 -4.62 34.05 -20.67
C GLY A 314 -4.27 34.12 -22.16
N VAL A 315 -3.78 33.04 -22.77
CA VAL A 315 -3.45 32.99 -24.21
C VAL A 315 -4.72 33.07 -25.08
N ILE A 316 -5.79 32.39 -24.66
CA ILE A 316 -7.11 32.48 -25.27
C ILE A 316 -8.09 32.99 -24.20
N GLU A 317 -8.55 34.22 -24.37
CA GLU A 317 -9.48 34.85 -23.44
C GLU A 317 -10.79 34.06 -23.39
N GLY A 318 -11.20 33.65 -22.18
CA GLY A 318 -12.47 32.95 -21.96
C GLY A 318 -12.40 31.44 -22.11
N ALA A 319 -11.29 30.87 -22.56
CA ALA A 319 -11.08 29.42 -22.62
C ALA A 319 -11.33 28.76 -21.25
N LYS A 320 -12.02 27.62 -21.26
CA LYS A 320 -12.30 26.81 -20.08
C LYS A 320 -12.03 25.36 -20.41
N GLY A 321 -11.66 24.58 -19.41
CA GLY A 321 -11.57 23.14 -19.53
C GLY A 321 -11.78 22.46 -18.20
N GLU A 322 -12.04 21.18 -18.30
CA GLU A 322 -12.29 20.26 -17.20
C GLU A 322 -11.65 18.92 -17.57
N ALA A 323 -10.95 18.32 -16.62
CA ALA A 323 -10.47 16.95 -16.71
C ALA A 323 -11.18 16.11 -15.64
N GLU A 324 -11.47 14.87 -15.99
CA GLU A 324 -12.27 13.94 -15.21
C GLU A 324 -11.62 12.56 -15.32
N TYR A 325 -11.46 11.90 -14.18
CA TYR A 325 -10.94 10.54 -14.08
C TYR A 325 -11.95 9.69 -13.33
N GLU A 326 -12.45 8.66 -14.01
CA GLU A 326 -13.39 7.69 -13.47
C GLU A 326 -12.73 6.32 -13.46
N MET A 327 -12.92 5.55 -12.39
CA MET A 327 -12.50 4.16 -12.30
C MET A 327 -13.54 3.37 -11.53
N ASP A 328 -14.00 2.27 -12.10
CA ASP A 328 -14.79 1.26 -11.40
C ASP A 328 -14.06 -0.09 -11.43
N ALA A 329 -14.76 -1.18 -11.14
CA ALA A 329 -14.15 -2.51 -11.09
C ALA A 329 -13.81 -3.07 -12.48
N ASP A 330 -14.44 -2.55 -13.53
CA ASP A 330 -14.38 -3.10 -14.89
C ASP A 330 -13.69 -2.15 -15.89
N GLU A 331 -13.60 -0.86 -15.58
CA GLU A 331 -13.14 0.18 -16.48
C GLU A 331 -12.43 1.34 -15.76
N THR A 332 -11.49 1.93 -16.49
CA THR A 332 -10.96 3.26 -16.21
C THR A 332 -11.19 4.20 -17.38
N GLU A 333 -11.73 5.39 -17.12
CA GLU A 333 -11.86 6.48 -18.10
C GLU A 333 -11.07 7.71 -17.62
N PHE A 334 -10.33 8.34 -18.53
CA PHE A 334 -9.84 9.69 -18.37
C PHE A 334 -10.38 10.56 -19.50
N SER A 335 -11.00 11.68 -19.16
CA SER A 335 -11.65 12.54 -20.11
C SER A 335 -11.20 13.98 -19.95
N VAL A 336 -11.00 14.67 -21.09
CA VAL A 336 -10.66 16.09 -21.10
C VAL A 336 -11.62 16.82 -22.00
N LYS A 337 -12.31 17.82 -21.45
CA LYS A 337 -13.26 18.66 -22.17
C LYS A 337 -12.78 20.11 -22.17
N ILE A 338 -12.79 20.74 -23.34
CA ILE A 338 -12.47 22.17 -23.50
C ILE A 338 -13.61 22.91 -24.18
N LYS A 339 -13.81 24.18 -23.81
CA LYS A 339 -14.89 25.06 -24.29
C LYS A 339 -14.37 26.47 -24.49
N ASP A 340 -15.10 27.25 -25.29
CA ASP A 340 -14.82 28.67 -25.53
C ASP A 340 -13.42 28.90 -26.17
N VAL A 341 -12.96 27.95 -27.00
CA VAL A 341 -11.71 28.04 -27.79
C VAL A 341 -12.00 27.98 -29.30
N PRO A 342 -11.18 28.58 -30.19
CA PRO A 342 -11.38 28.50 -31.63
C PRO A 342 -11.47 27.06 -32.16
N ALA A 343 -12.23 26.83 -33.24
CA ALA A 343 -12.27 25.53 -33.90
C ALA A 343 -10.88 25.12 -34.41
N GLY A 344 -10.52 23.85 -34.22
CA GLY A 344 -9.19 23.32 -34.52
C GLY A 344 -8.81 22.13 -33.64
N PHE A 345 -7.58 21.67 -33.78
CA PHE A 345 -7.03 20.56 -32.98
C PHE A 345 -6.21 21.09 -31.81
N TYR A 346 -6.35 20.44 -30.65
CA TYR A 346 -5.63 20.78 -29.42
C TYR A 346 -5.03 19.52 -28.83
N GLY A 347 -3.71 19.49 -28.64
CA GLY A 347 -3.01 18.41 -27.97
C GLY A 347 -3.29 18.43 -26.47
N VAL A 348 -3.45 17.24 -25.89
CA VAL A 348 -3.50 16.98 -24.45
C VAL A 348 -2.14 16.42 -24.05
N GLU A 349 -1.42 17.15 -23.21
CA GLU A 349 -0.11 16.74 -22.70
C GLU A 349 -0.22 16.34 -21.23
N VAL A 350 0.21 15.13 -20.87
CA VAL A 350 0.28 14.63 -19.49
C VAL A 350 1.75 14.45 -19.12
N ALA A 351 2.19 15.08 -18.02
CA ALA A 351 3.60 15.08 -17.61
C ALA A 351 4.58 15.54 -18.73
N GLY A 352 4.09 16.36 -19.68
CA GLY A 352 4.85 16.87 -20.83
C GLY A 352 4.95 15.93 -22.04
N LEU A 353 4.21 14.82 -22.05
CA LEU A 353 4.06 13.93 -23.21
C LEU A 353 2.67 14.14 -23.84
N GLU A 354 2.60 14.25 -25.16
CA GLU A 354 1.32 14.36 -25.89
C GLU A 354 0.64 12.99 -25.95
N GLU A 355 -0.51 12.86 -25.28
CA GLU A 355 -1.26 11.60 -25.19
C GLU A 355 -2.41 11.53 -26.20
N GLY A 356 -2.94 12.67 -26.65
CA GLY A 356 -4.01 12.69 -27.65
C GLY A 356 -4.39 14.08 -28.13
N GLN A 357 -5.32 14.16 -29.08
CA GLN A 357 -5.75 15.43 -29.68
C GLN A 357 -7.27 15.59 -29.64
N ILE A 358 -7.72 16.72 -29.10
CA ILE A 358 -9.12 17.15 -29.10
C ILE A 358 -9.41 17.90 -30.40
N GLU A 359 -10.42 17.44 -31.15
CA GLU A 359 -11.02 18.24 -32.21
C GLU A 359 -12.11 19.14 -31.62
N VAL A 360 -11.94 20.46 -31.74
CA VAL A 360 -12.96 21.44 -31.38
C VAL A 360 -13.74 21.84 -32.62
N VAL A 361 -15.05 21.60 -32.57
CA VAL A 361 -16.00 21.95 -33.62
C VAL A 361 -17.04 22.93 -33.10
N GLU A 362 -17.66 23.67 -34.00
CA GLU A 362 -18.83 24.50 -33.67
C GLU A 362 -20.10 23.65 -33.77
N ASP A 363 -20.80 23.49 -32.66
CA ASP A 363 -22.12 22.86 -32.61
C ASP A 363 -23.11 23.75 -31.83
N ASP A 364 -24.26 24.03 -32.44
CA ASP A 364 -25.29 24.94 -31.91
C ASP A 364 -24.76 26.27 -31.33
N GLY A 365 -23.75 26.85 -31.99
CA GLY A 365 -23.11 28.11 -31.58
C GLY A 365 -22.20 28.00 -30.35
N LYS A 366 -21.85 26.78 -29.93
CA LYS A 366 -20.84 26.49 -28.90
C LYS A 366 -19.62 25.88 -29.55
N LEU A 367 -18.44 26.36 -29.16
CA LEU A 367 -17.17 25.78 -29.54
C LEU A 367 -16.71 24.89 -28.39
N GLU A 368 -16.81 23.58 -28.58
CA GLU A 368 -16.39 22.59 -27.59
C GLU A 368 -15.72 21.39 -28.26
N GLY A 369 -14.87 20.72 -27.48
CA GLY A 369 -14.25 19.45 -27.86
C GLY A 369 -14.05 18.60 -26.61
N LYS A 370 -14.13 17.29 -26.77
CA LYS A 370 -13.86 16.30 -25.72
C LYS A 370 -13.02 15.17 -26.30
N ILE A 371 -12.07 14.68 -25.52
CA ILE A 371 -11.39 13.40 -25.76
C ILE A 371 -11.64 12.49 -24.56
N LYS A 372 -11.70 11.18 -24.83
CA LYS A 372 -11.84 10.12 -23.83
C LYS A 372 -10.76 9.08 -24.07
N PHE A 373 -10.07 8.70 -23.01
CA PHE A 373 -9.12 7.59 -22.95
C PHE A 373 -9.75 6.51 -22.06
N THR A 374 -9.81 5.26 -22.50
CA THR A 374 -10.38 4.17 -21.71
C THR A 374 -9.48 2.94 -21.65
N ASP A 375 -9.55 2.21 -20.54
CA ASP A 375 -8.98 0.89 -20.34
C ASP A 375 -10.02 -0.03 -19.66
N PRO A 376 -10.50 -1.10 -20.31
CA PRO A 376 -10.16 -1.53 -21.67
C PRO A 376 -10.64 -0.54 -22.73
N GLN A 377 -9.85 -0.39 -23.81
CA GLN A 377 -10.18 0.57 -24.87
C GLN A 377 -11.55 0.26 -25.52
N LYS A 378 -12.45 1.25 -25.49
CA LYS A 378 -13.76 1.22 -26.13
C LYS A 378 -13.73 1.75 -27.57
N THR A 379 -14.84 1.57 -28.27
CA THR A 379 -15.03 2.18 -29.60
C THR A 379 -15.17 3.70 -29.46
N ASP A 380 -14.52 4.44 -30.36
CA ASP A 380 -14.50 5.92 -30.39
C ASP A 380 -13.81 6.58 -29.17
N THR A 381 -12.90 5.85 -28.51
CA THR A 381 -12.02 6.37 -27.45
C THR A 381 -10.56 6.02 -27.76
N GLU A 382 -9.63 6.79 -27.21
CA GLU A 382 -8.21 6.42 -27.19
C GLU A 382 -7.93 5.38 -26.09
N GLU A 383 -6.80 4.68 -26.17
CA GLU A 383 -6.35 3.75 -25.13
C GLU A 383 -5.80 4.53 -23.93
N LEU A 384 -6.19 4.16 -22.70
CA LEU A 384 -5.63 4.73 -21.49
C LEU A 384 -4.42 3.91 -21.02
N ASP A 385 -3.22 4.29 -21.46
CA ASP A 385 -1.95 3.63 -21.13
C ASP A 385 -1.01 4.50 -20.26
N PHE A 386 -1.50 5.64 -19.77
CA PHE A 386 -0.80 6.58 -18.90
C PHE A 386 -1.56 6.84 -17.58
N VAL A 387 -0.88 7.45 -16.61
CA VAL A 387 -1.44 7.77 -15.27
C VAL A 387 -1.62 9.29 -15.12
N PRO A 388 -2.85 9.84 -15.21
CA PRO A 388 -3.08 11.28 -15.11
C PRO A 388 -3.00 11.83 -13.67
N LEU A 389 -3.23 10.98 -12.67
CA LEU A 389 -3.27 11.37 -11.25
C LEU A 389 -1.95 11.98 -10.78
N GLY A 390 -2.04 13.13 -10.11
CA GLY A 390 -0.90 13.88 -9.59
C GLY A 390 0.02 14.50 -10.65
N GLN A 391 -0.31 14.39 -11.94
CA GLN A 391 0.47 14.96 -13.04
C GLN A 391 0.01 16.37 -13.40
N ILE A 392 0.89 17.13 -14.05
CA ILE A 392 0.48 18.33 -14.78
C ILE A 392 -0.18 17.91 -16.10
N ILE A 393 -1.35 18.46 -16.38
CA ILE A 393 -2.04 18.34 -17.66
C ILE A 393 -2.04 19.71 -18.32
N GLU A 394 -1.58 19.78 -19.57
CA GLU A 394 -1.55 21.00 -20.37
C GLU A 394 -2.34 20.81 -21.67
N ILE A 395 -3.05 21.86 -22.09
CA ILE A 395 -3.71 21.90 -23.41
C ILE A 395 -3.01 22.92 -24.30
N ARG A 396 -2.71 22.49 -25.53
CA ARG A 396 -1.98 23.30 -26.51
C ARG A 396 -2.63 23.22 -27.88
N PRO A 397 -2.80 24.34 -28.61
CA PRO A 397 -3.18 24.27 -30.01
C PRO A 397 -2.17 23.45 -30.83
N VAL A 398 -2.65 22.57 -31.70
CA VAL A 398 -1.79 21.86 -32.65
C VAL A 398 -1.46 22.80 -33.82
N PRO A 399 -0.18 23.01 -34.15
CA PRO A 399 0.19 23.89 -35.26
C PRO A 399 -0.27 23.30 -36.60
N ALA A 400 -0.69 24.17 -37.52
CA ALA A 400 -1.14 23.74 -38.85
C ALA A 400 0.00 23.18 -39.72
N ASP A 401 1.23 23.61 -39.47
CA ASP A 401 2.46 23.06 -40.07
C ASP A 401 3.35 22.49 -38.95
N PRO A 402 3.74 21.21 -38.99
CA PRO A 402 4.65 20.61 -38.01
C PRO A 402 6.02 21.29 -37.91
N ALA A 403 6.40 22.11 -38.89
CA ALA A 403 7.62 22.91 -38.84
C ALA A 403 7.48 24.21 -38.02
N ASP A 404 6.26 24.63 -37.68
CA ASP A 404 6.01 25.78 -36.84
C ASP A 404 6.37 25.49 -35.37
N PRO A 405 6.83 26.50 -34.61
CA PRO A 405 7.10 26.33 -33.19
C PRO A 405 5.82 25.95 -32.44
N LEU A 406 5.96 25.10 -31.42
CA LEU A 406 4.86 24.69 -30.56
C LEU A 406 4.16 25.92 -29.96
N PRO A 407 2.82 26.03 -30.10
CA PRO A 407 2.04 27.12 -29.51
C PRO A 407 2.15 27.14 -27.98
N ALA A 408 1.82 28.28 -27.36
CA ALA A 408 1.79 28.39 -25.91
C ALA A 408 0.65 27.55 -25.28
N VAL A 409 0.83 27.14 -24.02
CA VAL A 409 -0.21 26.46 -23.23
C VAL A 409 -1.39 27.40 -23.06
N ILE A 410 -2.61 26.91 -23.29
CA ILE A 410 -3.85 27.71 -23.15
C ILE A 410 -4.60 27.40 -21.86
N LEU A 411 -4.49 26.17 -21.36
CA LEU A 411 -5.12 25.67 -20.16
C LEU A 411 -4.11 24.73 -19.46
N GLU A 412 -3.98 24.85 -18.14
CA GLU A 412 -3.15 23.96 -17.33
C GLU A 412 -3.84 23.57 -16.01
N VAL A 413 -3.57 22.36 -15.52
CA VAL A 413 -4.01 21.91 -14.19
C VAL A 413 -2.99 20.94 -13.60
N ILE A 414 -2.76 21.00 -12.29
CA ILE A 414 -2.14 19.88 -11.57
C ILE A 414 -3.30 18.98 -11.17
N PHE A 415 -3.41 17.83 -11.84
CA PHE A 415 -4.52 16.92 -11.60
C PHE A 415 -4.42 16.33 -10.18
N PRO A 416 -5.53 16.22 -9.44
CA PRO A 416 -5.50 15.65 -8.10
C PRO A 416 -4.90 14.24 -8.09
N SER A 417 -4.23 13.91 -6.98
CA SER A 417 -3.80 12.52 -6.71
C SER A 417 -4.84 11.74 -5.91
N GLU A 418 -5.79 12.43 -5.27
CA GLU A 418 -6.71 11.89 -4.27
C GLU A 418 -8.17 12.05 -4.65
#